data_AF-A0A6G3RE29-F1
#
_entry.id   AF-A0A6G3RE29-F1
#
_cell.length_a   1.000
_cell.length_b   1.000
_cell.length_c   1.000
_cell.angle_alpha   90.00
_cell.angle_beta   90.00
_cell.angle_gamma   90.00
#
_symmetry.space_group_name_H-M   'P 1'
#
loop_
_entity.id
_entity.type
_entity.pdbx_description
1 polymer ?
#
loop_
_entity_poly.entity_id
_entity_poly.type
_entity_poly.pdbx_seq_one_letter_code
_entity_poly.pdbx_strand_id
1 'polypeptide(L)'
;MRWKKFKAGVMAAVATAAVVVAAAPAEAASCKFGGINITCEYTITDYSFDNGVLQQFVIGTDSAVWTRWTNEQRTKWSSWESLGGVARSGVQTKRYVYDGPDTVLIAVRGTDGKWWSRYRQPTGTWNGWQQYDGNFPD
;
A
#
# COMPACT_ATOMS: atom_id res chain seq x y z
N MET A 1 25.68 38.35 -68.60
CA MET A 1 25.52 38.09 -67.15
C MET A 1 25.51 36.59 -66.91
N ARG A 2 26.34 36.13 -65.97
CA ARG A 2 26.68 34.72 -65.70
C ARG A 2 26.39 34.43 -64.23
N TRP A 3 25.55 33.44 -63.93
CA TRP A 3 25.66 32.52 -62.76
C TRP A 3 24.51 31.51 -62.79
N LYS A 4 24.76 30.23 -63.13
CA LYS A 4 25.31 29.09 -62.35
C LYS A 4 24.26 28.41 -61.45
N LYS A 5 23.90 27.18 -61.86
CA LYS A 5 23.10 26.20 -61.12
C LYS A 5 23.84 25.79 -59.84
N PHE A 6 23.15 25.78 -58.69
CA PHE A 6 23.64 25.14 -57.47
C PHE A 6 23.00 23.76 -57.32
N LYS A 7 23.84 22.74 -57.13
CA LYS A 7 23.48 21.38 -56.73
C LYS A 7 23.87 21.16 -55.26
N ALA A 8 23.08 20.31 -54.63
CA ALA A 8 23.37 19.41 -53.51
C ALA A 8 23.43 19.98 -52.08
N GLY A 9 22.82 19.20 -51.20
CA GLY A 9 22.96 19.27 -49.74
C GLY A 9 21.96 18.33 -49.07
N VAL A 10 22.14 17.01 -49.19
CA VAL A 10 21.45 16.07 -48.30
C VAL A 10 22.06 16.26 -46.92
N MET A 11 21.32 16.88 -46.00
CA MET A 11 21.68 16.94 -44.60
C MET A 11 21.28 15.62 -43.95
N ALA A 12 22.25 14.75 -43.71
CA ALA A 12 22.09 13.62 -42.82
C ALA A 12 21.97 14.15 -41.39
N ALA A 13 20.74 14.27 -40.89
CA ALA A 13 20.50 14.47 -39.47
C ALA A 13 20.63 13.11 -38.76
N VAL A 14 21.81 12.82 -38.21
CA VAL A 14 21.96 11.73 -37.24
C VAL A 14 21.36 12.21 -35.94
N ALA A 15 20.08 11.94 -35.72
CA ALA A 15 19.45 12.12 -34.42
C ALA A 15 19.97 11.01 -33.50
N THR A 16 20.89 11.36 -32.60
CA THR A 16 21.21 10.49 -31.46
C THR A 16 19.99 10.44 -30.56
N ALA A 17 19.30 9.29 -30.55
CA ALA A 17 18.31 9.00 -29.53
C ALA A 17 19.03 8.93 -28.18
N ALA A 18 18.91 9.98 -27.37
CA ALA A 18 19.25 9.87 -25.96
C ALA A 18 18.23 8.91 -25.34
N VAL A 19 18.67 7.69 -25.03
CA VAL A 19 17.89 6.74 -24.24
C VAL A 19 17.81 7.32 -22.84
N VAL A 20 16.70 8.00 -22.55
CA VAL A 20 16.36 8.36 -21.18
C VAL A 20 16.04 7.03 -20.50
N VAL A 21 16.97 6.52 -19.70
CA VAL A 21 16.66 5.41 -18.78
C VAL A 21 15.70 6.00 -17.77
N ALA A 22 14.40 5.82 -17.99
CA ALA A 22 13.43 5.97 -16.93
C ALA A 22 13.90 5.02 -15.81
N ALA A 23 14.33 5.58 -14.68
CA ALA A 23 14.64 4.77 -13.51
C ALA A 23 13.41 3.91 -13.24
N ALA A 24 13.53 2.59 -13.44
CA ALA A 24 12.52 1.67 -12.97
C ALA A 24 12.27 2.04 -11.50
N PRO A 25 11.01 2.27 -11.06
CA PRO A 25 10.76 2.49 -9.65
C PRO A 25 11.40 1.32 -8.93
N ALA A 26 12.27 1.59 -7.95
CA ALA A 26 12.90 0.56 -7.16
C ALA A 26 11.77 -0.37 -6.70
N GLU A 27 11.73 -1.59 -7.24
CA GLU A 27 10.69 -2.54 -6.90
C GLU A 27 10.80 -2.74 -5.39
N ALA A 28 9.75 -2.35 -4.67
CA ALA A 28 9.76 -2.40 -3.22
C ALA A 28 10.11 -3.85 -2.82
N ALA A 29 11.17 -4.00 -2.02
CA ALA A 29 11.70 -5.32 -1.72
C ALA A 29 10.59 -6.20 -1.13
N SER A 30 10.41 -7.39 -1.70
CA SER A 30 9.45 -8.38 -1.21
C SER A 30 10.10 -9.32 -0.19
N CYS A 31 9.40 -9.65 0.88
CA CYS A 31 9.83 -10.65 1.86
C CYS A 31 8.65 -11.55 2.23
N LYS A 32 8.98 -12.71 2.81
CA LYS A 32 7.98 -13.65 3.31
C LYS A 32 7.65 -13.35 4.76
N PHE A 33 6.37 -13.24 5.05
CA PHE A 33 5.86 -13.13 6.41
C PHE A 33 4.54 -13.88 6.54
N GLY A 34 4.41 -14.70 7.61
CA GLY A 34 3.18 -15.44 7.88
C GLY A 34 2.69 -16.32 6.72
N GLY A 35 3.58 -16.75 5.82
CA GLY A 35 3.23 -17.58 4.65
C GLY A 35 2.85 -16.82 3.37
N ILE A 36 2.83 -15.48 3.38
CA ILE A 36 2.56 -14.64 2.19
C ILE A 36 3.77 -13.75 1.85
N ASN A 37 3.79 -13.21 0.62
CA ASN A 37 4.76 -12.18 0.23
C ASN A 37 4.22 -10.80 0.61
N ILE A 38 5.03 -10.01 1.29
CA ILE A 38 4.71 -8.64 1.73
C ILE A 38 5.74 -7.66 1.21
N THR A 39 5.39 -6.38 1.22
CA THR A 39 6.32 -5.27 0.94
C THR A 39 7.12 -4.95 2.21
N CYS A 40 8.42 -5.23 2.23
CA CYS A 40 9.26 -5.11 3.43
C CYS A 40 9.53 -3.69 3.88
N GLU A 41 9.31 -2.72 3.00
CA GLU A 41 9.42 -1.30 3.34
C GLU A 41 8.44 -0.90 4.44
N TYR A 42 7.30 -1.59 4.52
CA TYR A 42 6.26 -1.29 5.49
C TYR A 42 6.33 -2.22 6.70
N THR A 43 6.05 -1.66 7.86
CA THR A 43 6.02 -2.39 9.13
C THR A 43 4.84 -3.35 9.19
N ILE A 44 5.03 -4.44 9.94
CA ILE A 44 3.94 -5.31 10.37
C ILE A 44 3.27 -4.64 11.56
N THR A 45 1.96 -4.46 11.49
CA THR A 45 1.19 -3.79 12.55
C THR A 45 0.31 -4.78 13.27
N ASP A 46 0.46 -4.85 14.59
CA ASP A 46 -0.35 -5.70 15.46
C ASP A 46 -1.34 -4.86 16.29
N TYR A 47 -2.53 -5.38 16.53
CA TYR A 47 -3.54 -4.81 17.40
C TYR A 47 -4.11 -5.87 18.34
N SER A 48 -4.02 -5.66 19.65
CA SER A 48 -4.59 -6.58 20.64
C SER A 48 -5.97 -6.10 21.07
N PHE A 49 -6.95 -6.99 20.97
CA PHE A 49 -8.28 -6.78 21.53
C PHE A 49 -8.34 -7.23 22.99
N ASP A 50 -9.31 -6.68 23.72
CA ASP A 50 -9.49 -6.93 25.16
C ASP A 50 -9.89 -8.39 25.47
N ASN A 51 -10.47 -9.10 24.49
CA ASN A 51 -10.84 -10.52 24.59
C ASN A 51 -9.65 -11.48 24.38
N GLY A 52 -8.42 -10.96 24.23
CA GLY A 52 -7.23 -11.77 24.01
C GLY A 52 -6.90 -12.06 22.55
N VAL A 53 -7.77 -11.74 21.59
CA VAL A 53 -7.47 -11.87 20.15
C VAL A 53 -6.37 -10.89 19.73
N LEU A 54 -5.43 -11.36 18.91
CA LEU A 54 -4.46 -10.52 18.20
C LEU A 54 -4.90 -10.39 16.74
N GLN A 55 -4.99 -9.17 16.24
CA GLN A 55 -5.14 -8.87 14.82
C GLN A 55 -3.82 -8.37 14.26
N GLN A 56 -3.45 -8.82 13.06
CA GLN A 56 -2.21 -8.43 12.40
C GLN A 56 -2.51 -7.87 11.02
N PHE A 57 -1.76 -6.84 10.63
CA PHE A 57 -1.88 -6.14 9.37
C PHE A 57 -0.53 -6.02 8.67
N VAL A 58 -0.55 -6.20 7.35
CA VAL A 58 0.61 -6.02 6.49
C VAL A 58 0.18 -5.41 5.16
N ILE A 59 1.15 -4.91 4.40
CA ILE A 59 0.94 -4.51 3.02
C ILE A 59 1.48 -5.61 2.11
N GLY A 60 0.61 -6.13 1.24
CA GLY A 60 0.99 -7.13 0.24
C GLY A 60 1.82 -6.50 -0.90
N THR A 61 2.46 -7.35 -1.69
CA THR A 61 3.16 -6.90 -2.91
C THR A 61 2.21 -6.32 -3.97
N ASP A 62 0.91 -6.56 -3.83
CA ASP A 62 -0.18 -5.96 -4.60
C ASP A 62 -0.58 -4.55 -4.09
N SER A 63 0.13 -4.02 -3.09
CA SER A 63 -0.19 -2.78 -2.37
C SER A 63 -1.51 -2.81 -1.60
N ALA A 64 -2.18 -3.95 -1.49
CA ALA A 64 -3.39 -4.08 -0.68
C ALA A 64 -3.03 -4.24 0.80
N VAL A 65 -3.95 -3.83 1.67
CA VAL A 65 -3.85 -4.17 3.10
C VAL A 65 -4.34 -5.60 3.28
N TRP A 66 -3.54 -6.43 3.96
CA TRP A 66 -3.89 -7.80 4.31
C TRP A 66 -3.98 -7.94 5.82
N THR A 67 -4.88 -8.80 6.29
CA THR A 67 -5.07 -9.03 7.71
C THR A 67 -5.32 -10.49 8.05
N ARG A 68 -5.00 -10.86 9.28
CA ARG A 68 -5.37 -12.14 9.90
C ARG A 68 -5.50 -11.94 11.40
N TRP A 69 -6.12 -12.89 12.09
CA TRP A 69 -6.27 -12.83 13.54
C TRP A 69 -6.06 -14.18 14.20
N THR A 70 -5.88 -14.16 15.52
CA THR A 70 -5.83 -15.38 16.32
C THR A 70 -7.17 -15.75 16.92
N ASN A 71 -7.31 -16.96 17.43
CA ASN A 71 -8.29 -17.21 18.50
C ASN A 71 -7.90 -16.45 19.80
N GLU A 72 -8.80 -16.40 20.78
CA GLU A 72 -8.62 -15.74 22.07
C GLU A 72 -7.38 -16.26 22.83
N GLN A 73 -7.06 -17.54 22.68
CA GLN A 73 -5.90 -18.18 23.34
C GLN A 73 -4.58 -17.97 22.58
N ARG A 74 -4.60 -17.28 21.43
CA ARG A 74 -3.41 -17.02 20.58
C ARG A 74 -2.65 -18.26 20.11
N THR A 75 -3.33 -19.40 20.02
CA THR A 75 -2.73 -20.68 19.61
C THR A 75 -2.87 -20.96 18.13
N LYS A 76 -3.82 -20.33 17.45
CA LYS A 76 -4.10 -20.56 16.03
C LYS A 76 -4.36 -19.24 15.32
N TRP A 77 -3.73 -19.07 14.16
CA TRP A 77 -4.01 -17.99 13.22
C TRP A 77 -5.10 -18.38 12.21
N SER A 78 -5.92 -17.41 11.83
CA SER A 78 -6.76 -17.49 10.63
C SER A 78 -5.91 -17.49 9.36
N SER A 79 -6.53 -17.78 8.22
CA SER A 79 -5.96 -17.44 6.92
C SER A 79 -5.84 -15.93 6.77
N TRP A 80 -4.96 -15.50 5.86
CA TRP A 80 -4.87 -14.10 5.44
C TRP A 80 -6.08 -13.71 4.60
N GLU A 81 -6.60 -12.51 4.85
CA GLU A 81 -7.71 -11.90 4.13
C GLU A 81 -7.30 -10.54 3.60
N SER A 82 -7.60 -10.28 2.32
CA SER A 82 -7.35 -8.96 1.73
C SER A 82 -8.45 -7.99 2.13
N LEU A 83 -8.03 -6.85 2.65
CA LEU A 83 -8.86 -5.68 2.87
C LEU A 83 -8.87 -4.76 1.63
N GLY A 84 -8.17 -5.14 0.55
CA GLY A 84 -8.04 -4.33 -0.67
C GLY A 84 -7.37 -2.98 -0.41
N GLY A 85 -7.72 -2.00 -1.25
CA GLY A 85 -7.10 -0.67 -1.24
C GLY A 85 -5.74 -0.65 -1.95
N VAL A 86 -5.13 0.53 -1.99
CA VAL A 86 -3.78 0.74 -2.54
C VAL A 86 -3.01 1.62 -1.57
N ALA A 87 -2.25 0.99 -0.69
CA ALA A 87 -1.48 1.62 0.37
C ALA A 87 -0.12 2.11 -0.11
N ARG A 88 0.29 3.29 0.37
CA ARG A 88 1.60 3.92 0.17
C ARG A 88 2.27 4.26 1.51
N SER A 89 1.86 3.58 2.58
CA SER A 89 2.44 3.65 3.92
C SER A 89 2.23 2.32 4.64
N GLY A 90 2.88 2.17 5.80
CA GLY A 90 2.48 1.16 6.79
C GLY A 90 1.05 1.39 7.29
N VAL A 91 0.47 0.34 7.89
CA VAL A 91 -0.88 0.39 8.46
C VAL A 91 -0.82 1.04 9.84
N GLN A 92 -1.59 2.09 10.03
CA GLN A 92 -1.79 2.75 11.31
C GLN A 92 -3.06 2.22 11.98
N THR A 93 -3.07 2.07 13.31
CA THR A 93 -4.24 1.58 14.06
C THR A 93 -4.62 2.56 15.17
N LYS A 94 -5.92 2.66 15.45
CA LYS A 94 -6.49 3.38 16.60
C LYS A 94 -7.69 2.61 17.15
N ARG A 95 -7.93 2.71 18.45
CA ARG A 95 -9.19 2.29 19.07
C ARG A 95 -10.34 3.06 18.40
N TYR A 96 -11.38 2.36 17.96
CA TYR A 96 -12.52 3.01 17.34
C TYR A 96 -13.50 3.52 18.42
N VAL A 97 -13.76 4.83 18.42
CA VAL A 97 -14.38 5.54 19.55
C VAL A 97 -15.89 5.29 19.68
N TYR A 98 -16.56 4.72 18.66
CA TYR A 98 -18.01 4.42 18.71
C TYR A 98 -18.37 3.00 19.16
N ASP A 99 -17.42 2.38 19.87
CA ASP A 99 -17.53 1.45 20.99
C ASP A 99 -18.47 0.22 20.86
N GLY A 100 -17.84 -0.87 20.42
CA GLY A 100 -18.13 -2.22 20.88
C GLY A 100 -16.81 -2.95 21.08
N PRO A 101 -16.81 -4.11 21.80
CA PRO A 101 -15.62 -4.95 21.85
C PRO A 101 -15.18 -5.31 20.43
N ASP A 102 -13.90 -5.60 20.26
CA ASP A 102 -13.33 -6.08 19.00
C ASP A 102 -13.42 -5.11 17.82
N THR A 103 -13.41 -3.81 18.10
CA THR A 103 -13.36 -2.76 17.10
C THR A 103 -11.97 -2.14 16.97
N VAL A 104 -11.56 -1.85 15.74
CA VAL A 104 -10.31 -1.16 15.44
C VAL A 104 -10.51 -0.32 14.18
N LEU A 105 -9.99 0.90 14.17
CA LEU A 105 -9.89 1.72 12.98
C LEU A 105 -8.46 1.61 12.46
N ILE A 106 -8.33 1.32 11.17
CA ILE A 106 -7.06 1.31 10.46
C ILE A 106 -6.99 2.45 9.47
N ALA A 107 -5.78 2.93 9.18
CA ALA A 107 -5.55 3.88 8.11
C ALA A 107 -4.22 3.67 7.40
N VAL A 108 -4.20 4.11 6.13
CA VAL A 108 -3.02 4.12 5.26
C VAL A 108 -3.03 5.40 4.43
N ARG A 109 -1.86 5.83 3.94
CA ARG A 109 -1.78 6.82 2.86
C ARG A 109 -2.17 6.17 1.53
N GLY A 110 -3.06 6.82 0.79
CA GLY A 110 -3.45 6.40 -0.56
C GLY A 110 -2.49 6.92 -1.63
N THR A 111 -2.76 6.56 -2.88
CA THR A 111 -2.03 7.06 -4.06
C THR A 111 -2.19 8.57 -4.30
N ASP A 112 -3.24 9.16 -3.74
CA ASP A 112 -3.51 10.60 -3.74
C ASP A 112 -2.81 11.36 -2.60
N GLY A 113 -1.99 10.66 -1.81
CA GLY A 113 -1.32 11.22 -0.64
C GLY A 113 -2.25 11.53 0.53
N LYS A 114 -3.56 11.24 0.44
CA LYS A 114 -4.50 11.45 1.54
C LYS A 114 -4.56 10.23 2.46
N TRP A 115 -5.08 10.45 3.66
CA TRP A 115 -5.40 9.34 4.56
C TRP A 115 -6.70 8.67 4.13
N TRP A 116 -6.67 7.34 4.08
CA TRP A 116 -7.83 6.49 3.88
C TRP A 116 -7.97 5.59 5.09
N SER A 117 -9.20 5.44 5.59
CA SER A 117 -9.49 4.59 6.74
C SER A 117 -10.57 3.57 6.44
N ARG A 118 -10.58 2.51 7.24
CA ARG A 118 -11.72 1.62 7.43
C ARG A 118 -11.69 1.10 8.86
N TYR A 119 -12.79 0.56 9.34
CA TYR A 119 -12.90 0.02 10.69
C TYR A 119 -13.54 -1.36 10.69
N ARG A 120 -13.12 -2.15 11.67
CA ARG A 120 -13.70 -3.45 12.01
C ARG A 120 -14.87 -3.23 12.96
N GLN A 121 -15.99 -3.86 12.65
CA GLN A 121 -17.18 -3.92 13.50
C GLN A 121 -17.05 -5.05 14.53
N PRO A 122 -17.83 -5.04 15.64
CA PRO A 122 -17.79 -6.11 16.64
C PRO A 122 -18.06 -7.51 16.07
N THR A 123 -18.86 -7.60 15.01
CA THR A 123 -19.16 -8.83 14.24
C THR A 123 -17.95 -9.40 13.48
N GLY A 124 -16.84 -8.64 13.41
CA GLY A 124 -15.65 -8.97 12.63
C GLY A 124 -15.70 -8.59 11.16
N THR A 125 -16.81 -8.01 10.71
CA THR A 125 -16.93 -7.44 9.37
C THR A 125 -16.24 -6.08 9.29
N TRP A 126 -15.77 -5.73 8.09
CA TRP A 126 -15.09 -4.47 7.83
C TRP A 126 -15.94 -3.58 6.92
N ASN A 127 -16.06 -2.29 7.25
CA ASN A 127 -16.70 -1.33 6.34
C ASN A 127 -15.79 -1.01 5.13
N GLY A 128 -16.30 -0.26 4.15
CA GLY A 128 -15.51 0.17 2.99
C GLY A 128 -14.42 1.20 3.34
N TRP A 129 -13.42 1.31 2.46
CA TRP A 129 -12.43 2.39 2.52
C TRP A 129 -13.10 3.75 2.31
N GLN A 130 -12.77 4.70 3.16
CA GLN A 130 -13.29 6.06 3.13
C GLN A 130 -12.15 7.05 3.39
N GLN A 131 -12.18 8.22 2.72
CA GLN A 131 -11.23 9.28 3.00
C GLN A 131 -11.34 9.67 4.48
N TYR A 132 -10.19 9.84 5.13
CA TYR A 132 -10.08 10.20 6.53
C TYR A 132 -9.42 11.56 6.64
N ASP A 133 -10.18 12.55 7.09
CA ASP A 133 -9.67 13.92 7.23
C ASP A 133 -8.94 14.15 8.57
N GLY A 134 -8.96 13.16 9.46
CA GLY A 134 -8.15 13.18 10.68
C GLY A 134 -6.69 12.84 10.40
N ASN A 135 -5.80 13.21 11.33
CA ASN A 135 -4.40 12.83 11.24
C ASN A 135 -4.11 11.60 12.10
N PHE A 136 -3.28 10.69 11.59
CA PHE A 136 -2.59 9.72 12.41
C PHE A 136 -1.22 10.30 12.80
N PRO A 137 -0.78 10.15 14.07
CA PRO A 137 0.61 10.44 14.39
C PRO A 137 1.49 9.54 13.53
N ASP A 138 2.49 10.14 12.89
CA ASP A 138 3.50 9.43 12.09
C ASP A 138 4.42 8.59 12.99
#